data_AF-A0A0U3TSP1-F1
#
_entry.id   AF-A0A0U3TSP1-F1
#
_cell.length_a   1.000
_cell.length_b   1.000
_cell.length_c   1.000
_cell.angle_alpha   90.00
_cell.angle_beta   90.00
_cell.angle_gamma   90.00
#
_symmetry.space_group_name_H-M   'P 1'
#
loop_
_entity.id
_entity.type
_entity.pdbx_description
1 polymer ?
#
loop_
_entity_poly.entity_id
_entity_poly.type
_entity_poly.pdbx_seq_one_letter_code
_entity_poly.pdbx_strand_id
1 'polypeptide(L)'
;IWVMIFPMMMKIDFGALGQVRQHLRGVGVTLFINWAVKPFSMALLGTVFIGWLFRPLLPAGQIDSYIAGLILLAAAPCTAMVFVWSNLCEGEPHYTLSQVALNDVIMVFAFAPLVGLLLGVASITVPWNTLMLSVLLYIVVPVLIAQTVRHTQLRSGGQPALDRLLKALGPVSLVALLATLVLLFGFQGEAILGQPLIILLLAVPILIQVYFNAGLAYWLSRRFGVAWCVAAPAALIGASNFFELAVA
;
A
#
# COMPACT_ATOMS: atom_id res chain seq x y z
N ILE A 1 13.59 -2.46 6.46
CA ILE A 1 12.21 -2.93 6.14
C ILE A 1 11.53 -3.58 7.34
N TRP A 2 12.00 -4.72 7.90
CA TRP A 2 11.27 -5.40 8.99
C TRP A 2 10.98 -4.53 10.21
N VAL A 3 11.99 -3.79 10.71
CA VAL A 3 11.83 -2.86 11.85
C VAL A 3 10.76 -1.78 11.59
N MET A 4 10.61 -1.36 10.33
CA MET A 4 9.62 -0.38 9.91
C MET A 4 8.21 -0.99 9.86
N ILE A 5 8.08 -2.19 9.29
CA ILE A 5 6.79 -2.88 9.11
C ILE A 5 6.25 -3.45 10.44
N PHE A 6 7.13 -3.89 11.33
CA PHE A 6 6.76 -4.64 12.53
C PHE A 6 5.71 -3.93 13.41
N PRO A 7 5.84 -2.63 13.75
CA PRO A 7 4.84 -1.96 14.57
C PRO A 7 3.49 -1.80 13.88
N MET A 8 3.46 -1.75 12.54
CA MET A 8 2.20 -1.76 11.79
C MET A 8 1.51 -3.12 11.89
N MET A 9 2.26 -4.21 11.70
CA MET A 9 1.73 -5.57 11.79
C MET A 9 1.19 -5.89 13.19
N MET A 10 1.76 -5.28 14.24
CA MET A 10 1.23 -5.39 15.61
C MET A 10 -0.08 -4.61 15.83
N LYS A 11 -0.39 -3.61 15.00
CA LYS A 11 -1.68 -2.91 15.02
C LYS A 11 -2.79 -3.69 14.35
N ILE A 12 -2.48 -4.76 13.61
CA ILE A 12 -3.49 -5.65 13.03
C ILE A 12 -4.25 -6.31 14.19
N ASP A 13 -5.49 -5.85 14.38
CA ASP A 13 -6.40 -6.37 15.37
C ASP A 13 -7.57 -7.08 14.69
N PHE A 14 -7.53 -8.42 14.72
CA PHE A 14 -8.61 -9.25 14.23
C PHE A 14 -9.93 -9.04 15.00
N GLY A 15 -9.88 -8.55 16.25
CA GLY A 15 -11.06 -8.15 17.01
C GLY A 15 -11.69 -6.83 16.52
N ALA A 16 -10.87 -5.90 16.04
CA ALA A 16 -11.32 -4.63 15.48
C ALA A 16 -12.00 -4.78 14.11
N LEU A 17 -11.89 -5.94 13.45
CA LEU A 17 -12.67 -6.28 12.25
C LEU A 17 -14.18 -6.24 12.52
N GLY A 18 -14.62 -6.45 13.77
CA GLY A 18 -16.02 -6.28 14.14
C GLY A 18 -16.55 -4.85 13.96
N GLN A 19 -15.67 -3.85 14.10
CA GLN A 19 -16.01 -2.42 13.99
C GLN A 19 -16.20 -1.98 12.53
N VAL A 20 -15.72 -2.75 11.56
CA VAL A 20 -15.97 -2.54 10.11
C VAL A 20 -17.47 -2.43 9.81
N ARG A 21 -18.31 -3.13 10.59
CA ARG A 21 -19.76 -3.08 10.45
C ARG A 21 -20.37 -1.69 10.66
N GLN A 22 -19.72 -0.83 11.43
CA GLN A 22 -20.21 0.54 11.69
C GLN A 22 -20.03 1.46 10.48
N HIS A 23 -19.06 1.17 9.59
CA HIS A 23 -18.71 2.00 8.44
C HIS A 23 -18.67 1.22 7.11
N LEU A 24 -19.56 0.23 6.94
CA LEU A 24 -19.57 -0.68 5.77
C LEU A 24 -19.52 0.03 4.43
N ARG A 25 -20.21 1.17 4.29
CA ARG A 25 -20.23 1.94 3.04
C ARG A 25 -18.86 2.52 2.71
N GLY A 26 -18.18 3.12 3.70
CA GLY A 26 -16.82 3.66 3.51
C GLY A 26 -15.82 2.55 3.24
N VAL A 27 -15.87 1.48 4.04
CA VAL A 27 -14.98 0.32 3.89
C VAL A 27 -15.15 -0.32 2.52
N GLY A 28 -16.39 -0.53 2.08
CA GLY A 28 -16.69 -1.10 0.76
C GLY A 28 -16.14 -0.25 -0.39
N VAL A 29 -16.25 1.07 -0.30
CA VAL A 29 -15.67 1.98 -1.31
C VAL A 29 -14.15 1.85 -1.34
N THR A 30 -13.47 1.92 -0.20
CA THR A 30 -12.01 1.83 -0.16
C THR A 30 -11.50 0.48 -0.62
N LEU A 31 -12.16 -0.63 -0.26
CA LEU A 31 -11.78 -1.96 -0.74
C LEU A 31 -11.97 -2.11 -2.25
N PHE A 32 -13.10 -1.63 -2.78
CA PHE A 32 -13.35 -1.64 -4.21
C PHE A 32 -12.25 -0.86 -4.96
N ILE A 33 -11.89 0.32 -4.46
CA ILE A 33 -10.83 1.13 -5.06
C ILE A 33 -9.48 0.42 -4.97
N ASN A 34 -9.09 -0.08 -3.80
CA ASN A 34 -7.78 -0.69 -3.58
C ASN A 34 -7.56 -1.99 -4.34
N TRP A 35 -8.58 -2.84 -4.45
CA TRP A 35 -8.42 -4.21 -4.96
C TRP A 35 -8.95 -4.39 -6.38
N ALA A 36 -9.93 -3.58 -6.81
CA ALA A 36 -10.52 -3.69 -8.14
C ALA A 36 -10.17 -2.54 -9.07
N VAL A 37 -10.16 -1.29 -8.59
CA VAL A 37 -9.92 -0.14 -9.49
C VAL A 37 -8.43 0.13 -9.66
N LYS A 38 -7.71 0.30 -8.56
CA LYS A 38 -6.32 0.78 -8.56
C LYS A 38 -5.35 -0.17 -9.27
N PRO A 39 -5.32 -1.49 -9.02
CA PRO A 39 -4.38 -2.39 -9.68
C PRO A 39 -4.66 -2.51 -11.20
N PHE A 40 -5.93 -2.59 -11.58
CA PHE A 40 -6.35 -2.74 -12.97
C PHE A 40 -6.21 -1.44 -13.78
N SER A 41 -6.55 -0.30 -13.18
CA SER A 41 -6.31 1.00 -13.81
C SER A 41 -4.81 1.26 -13.98
N MET A 42 -3.96 0.80 -13.05
CA MET A 42 -2.50 0.95 -13.25
C MET A 42 -1.99 0.05 -14.35
N ALA A 43 -2.45 -1.19 -14.44
CA ALA A 43 -2.09 -2.07 -15.55
C ALA A 43 -2.47 -1.43 -16.90
N LEU A 44 -3.70 -0.90 -17.01
CA LEU A 44 -4.15 -0.17 -18.20
C LEU A 44 -3.29 1.07 -18.49
N LEU A 45 -3.05 1.92 -17.50
CA LEU A 45 -2.24 3.13 -17.64
C LEU A 45 -0.77 2.78 -17.99
N GLY A 46 -0.22 1.74 -17.39
CA GLY A 46 1.11 1.22 -17.70
C GLY A 46 1.20 0.77 -19.16
N THR A 47 0.25 -0.04 -19.62
CA THR A 47 0.22 -0.49 -21.02
C THR A 47 0.03 0.67 -22.00
N VAL A 48 -0.86 1.62 -21.72
CA VAL A 48 -1.15 2.77 -22.60
C VAL A 48 0.00 3.77 -22.62
N PHE A 49 0.45 4.22 -21.45
CA PHE A 49 1.49 5.25 -21.35
C PHE A 49 2.88 4.67 -21.62
N ILE A 50 3.27 3.57 -20.99
CA ILE A 50 4.63 3.02 -21.09
C ILE A 50 4.76 2.09 -22.30
N GLY A 51 3.76 1.22 -22.51
CA GLY A 51 3.78 0.22 -23.58
C GLY A 51 3.45 0.75 -24.98
N TRP A 52 2.79 1.90 -25.10
CA TRP A 52 2.38 2.47 -26.39
C TRP A 52 2.82 3.93 -26.57
N LEU A 53 2.35 4.85 -25.74
CA LEU A 53 2.55 6.30 -25.93
C LEU A 53 4.01 6.74 -25.77
N PHE A 54 4.69 6.27 -24.73
CA PHE A 54 6.07 6.62 -24.38
C PHE A 54 7.08 5.56 -24.79
N ARG A 55 6.62 4.46 -25.42
CA ARG A 55 7.48 3.40 -25.96
C ARG A 55 8.68 3.92 -26.77
N PRO A 56 8.56 4.90 -27.69
CA PRO A 56 9.73 5.37 -28.45
C PRO A 56 10.72 6.20 -27.61
N LEU A 57 10.29 6.70 -26.44
CA LEU A 57 11.09 7.52 -25.53
C LEU A 57 11.74 6.69 -24.42
N LEU A 58 11.40 5.39 -24.33
CA LEU A 58 11.87 4.48 -23.29
C LEU A 58 12.83 3.43 -23.86
N PRO A 59 13.83 2.98 -23.08
CA PRO A 59 14.69 1.88 -23.48
C PRO A 59 13.88 0.61 -23.73
N ALA A 60 13.96 0.06 -24.95
CA ALA A 60 13.12 -1.06 -25.38
C ALA A 60 13.21 -2.30 -24.47
N GLY A 61 14.37 -2.54 -23.85
CA GLY A 61 14.58 -3.67 -22.94
C GLY A 61 14.08 -3.48 -21.51
N GLN A 62 13.52 -2.32 -21.16
CA GLN A 62 13.10 -2.00 -19.78
C GLN A 62 11.61 -1.72 -19.62
N ILE A 63 10.86 -1.66 -20.74
CA ILE A 63 9.43 -1.34 -20.75
C ILE A 63 8.63 -2.31 -19.86
N ASP A 64 8.87 -3.61 -20.01
CA ASP A 64 8.17 -4.63 -19.23
C ASP A 64 8.48 -4.50 -17.73
N SER A 65 9.74 -4.21 -17.38
CA SER A 65 10.16 -3.97 -16.00
C SER A 65 9.48 -2.74 -15.39
N TYR A 66 9.31 -1.67 -16.17
CA TYR A 66 8.61 -0.47 -15.71
C TYR A 66 7.11 -0.72 -15.52
N ILE A 67 6.46 -1.42 -16.46
CA ILE A 67 5.04 -1.79 -16.32
C ILE A 67 4.85 -2.70 -15.09
N ALA A 68 5.73 -3.68 -14.91
CA ALA A 68 5.70 -4.57 -13.75
C ALA A 68 5.86 -3.78 -12.43
N GLY A 69 6.81 -2.85 -12.38
CA GLY A 69 7.01 -1.97 -11.21
C GLY A 69 5.78 -1.12 -10.90
N LEU A 70 5.12 -0.56 -11.92
CA LEU A 70 3.86 0.19 -11.74
C LEU A 70 2.75 -0.69 -11.19
N ILE A 71 2.57 -1.90 -11.72
CA ILE A 71 1.56 -2.86 -11.25
C ILE A 71 1.83 -3.27 -9.79
N LEU A 72 3.09 -3.57 -9.44
CA LEU A 72 3.49 -3.91 -8.07
C LEU A 72 3.19 -2.77 -7.10
N LEU A 73 3.53 -1.54 -7.48
CA LEU A 73 3.25 -0.34 -6.69
C LEU A 73 1.74 -0.14 -6.47
N ALA A 74 0.92 -0.34 -7.50
CA ALA A 74 -0.53 -0.19 -7.41
C ALA A 74 -1.24 -1.35 -6.69
N ALA A 75 -0.65 -2.55 -6.67
CA ALA A 75 -1.23 -3.68 -5.94
C ALA A 75 -1.01 -3.60 -4.42
N ALA A 76 -0.08 -2.77 -3.95
CA ALA A 76 0.26 -2.64 -2.54
C ALA A 76 -0.50 -1.47 -1.86
N PRO A 77 -1.54 -1.72 -1.04
CA PRO A 77 -2.25 -0.67 -0.32
C PRO A 77 -1.40 -0.08 0.81
N CYS A 78 -1.51 1.24 1.04
CA CYS A 78 -0.77 1.92 2.11
C CYS A 78 -1.35 1.65 3.50
N THR A 79 -0.47 1.60 4.50
CA THR A 79 -0.78 1.14 5.88
C THR A 79 -0.35 2.14 6.96
N ALA A 80 0.82 2.79 6.82
CA ALA A 80 1.32 3.78 7.79
C ALA A 80 0.80 5.19 7.54
N MET A 81 1.13 5.75 6.37
CA MET A 81 1.01 7.19 6.12
C MET A 81 -0.44 7.67 6.16
N VAL A 82 -1.37 6.76 5.84
CA VAL A 82 -2.82 7.00 5.88
C VAL A 82 -3.33 7.46 7.25
N PHE A 83 -2.68 7.09 8.36
CA PHE A 83 -3.04 7.60 9.69
C PHE A 83 -2.73 9.09 9.84
N VAL A 84 -1.60 9.54 9.31
CA VAL A 84 -1.19 10.96 9.35
C VAL A 84 -2.14 11.77 8.48
N TRP A 85 -2.40 11.33 7.24
CA TRP A 85 -3.34 12.00 6.34
C TRP A 85 -4.77 12.02 6.88
N SER A 86 -5.23 10.91 7.46
CA SER A 86 -6.53 10.83 8.12
C SER A 86 -6.62 11.85 9.26
N ASN A 87 -5.59 11.97 10.09
CA ASN A 87 -5.58 12.93 11.20
C ASN A 87 -5.63 14.39 10.69
N LEU A 88 -4.90 14.69 9.61
CA LEU A 88 -4.90 16.03 8.98
C LEU A 88 -6.26 16.43 8.38
N CYS A 89 -7.12 15.45 8.06
CA CYS A 89 -8.46 15.69 7.53
C CYS A 89 -9.57 15.47 8.56
N GLU A 90 -9.23 15.41 9.86
CA GLU A 90 -10.18 15.14 10.96
C GLU A 90 -10.96 13.83 10.75
N GLY A 91 -10.27 12.82 10.21
CA GLY A 91 -10.82 11.51 9.93
C GLY A 91 -11.05 10.68 11.19
N GLU A 92 -12.07 9.82 11.14
CA GLU A 92 -12.45 8.91 12.22
C GLU A 92 -11.34 7.86 12.47
N PRO A 93 -10.65 7.90 13.62
CA PRO A 93 -9.52 7.00 13.89
C PRO A 93 -9.89 5.52 13.88
N HIS A 94 -11.09 5.18 14.37
CA HIS A 94 -11.56 3.78 14.38
C HIS A 94 -11.75 3.24 12.96
N TYR A 95 -12.32 4.06 12.08
CA TYR A 95 -12.46 3.71 10.66
C TYR A 95 -11.11 3.45 10.01
N THR A 96 -10.16 4.37 10.15
CA THR A 96 -8.83 4.26 9.54
C THR A 96 -8.09 3.04 10.06
N LEU A 97 -8.17 2.76 11.37
CA LEU A 97 -7.55 1.58 11.96
C LEU A 97 -8.15 0.27 11.43
N SER A 98 -9.48 0.15 11.42
CA SER A 98 -10.17 -1.03 10.89
C SER A 98 -9.91 -1.23 9.40
N GLN A 99 -9.84 -0.15 8.62
CA GLN A 99 -9.58 -0.20 7.19
C GLN A 99 -8.15 -0.66 6.88
N VAL A 100 -7.15 -0.15 7.61
CA VAL A 100 -5.76 -0.59 7.47
C VAL A 100 -5.62 -2.06 7.83
N ALA A 101 -6.17 -2.48 8.99
CA ALA A 101 -6.13 -3.87 9.41
C ALA A 101 -6.78 -4.80 8.39
N LEU A 102 -7.92 -4.40 7.81
CA LEU A 102 -8.59 -5.19 6.78
C LEU A 102 -7.78 -5.25 5.47
N ASN A 103 -7.18 -4.14 5.03
CA ASN A 103 -6.29 -4.13 3.87
C ASN A 103 -5.09 -5.05 4.08
N ASP A 104 -4.48 -5.02 5.27
CA ASP A 104 -3.33 -5.89 5.60
C ASP A 104 -3.69 -7.36 5.54
N VAL A 105 -4.84 -7.74 6.11
CA VAL A 105 -5.33 -9.13 6.07
C VAL A 105 -5.57 -9.56 4.63
N ILE A 106 -6.25 -8.74 3.82
CA ILE A 106 -6.50 -9.06 2.41
C ILE A 106 -5.17 -9.16 1.65
N MET A 107 -4.19 -8.30 1.95
CA MET A 107 -2.89 -8.30 1.29
C MET A 107 -2.12 -9.61 1.46
N VAL A 108 -2.19 -10.27 2.62
CA VAL A 108 -1.54 -11.59 2.84
C VAL A 108 -1.99 -12.62 1.81
N PHE A 109 -3.26 -12.59 1.40
CA PHE A 109 -3.86 -13.61 0.53
C PHE A 109 -4.02 -13.16 -0.92
N ALA A 110 -4.35 -11.89 -1.15
CA ALA A 110 -4.74 -11.37 -2.46
C ALA A 110 -3.59 -10.74 -3.24
N PHE A 111 -2.52 -10.27 -2.57
CA PHE A 111 -1.43 -9.56 -3.23
C PHE A 111 -0.74 -10.42 -4.31
N ALA A 112 -0.22 -11.59 -3.95
CA ALA A 112 0.50 -12.45 -4.89
C ALA A 112 -0.40 -12.96 -6.04
N PRO A 113 -1.63 -13.46 -5.81
CA PRO A 113 -2.52 -13.86 -6.90
C PRO A 113 -2.88 -12.70 -7.83
N LEU A 114 -3.17 -11.52 -7.29
CA LEU A 114 -3.56 -10.36 -8.08
C LEU A 114 -2.42 -9.84 -8.95
N VAL A 115 -1.22 -9.72 -8.39
CA VAL A 115 -0.01 -9.34 -9.14
C VAL A 115 0.29 -10.38 -10.22
N GLY A 116 0.24 -11.67 -9.90
CA GLY A 116 0.44 -12.74 -10.88
C GLY A 116 -0.56 -12.68 -12.04
N LEU A 117 -1.83 -12.42 -11.75
CA LEU A 117 -2.87 -12.23 -12.76
C LEU A 117 -2.57 -11.03 -13.65
N LEU A 118 -2.28 -9.86 -13.07
CA LEU A 118 -2.09 -8.62 -13.82
C LEU A 118 -0.82 -8.65 -14.68
N LEU A 119 0.28 -9.21 -14.16
CA LEU A 119 1.51 -9.42 -14.93
C LEU A 119 1.29 -10.42 -16.07
N GLY A 120 0.53 -11.50 -15.83
CA GLY A 120 0.15 -12.46 -16.87
C GLY A 120 -0.69 -11.82 -17.98
N VAL A 121 -1.66 -10.98 -17.63
CA VAL A 121 -2.47 -10.21 -18.60
C VAL A 121 -1.61 -9.23 -19.39
N ALA A 122 -0.58 -8.65 -18.77
CA ALA A 122 0.39 -7.79 -19.43
C ALA A 122 1.42 -8.54 -20.30
N SER A 123 1.33 -9.88 -20.42
CA SER A 123 2.31 -10.74 -21.10
C SER A 123 3.72 -10.67 -20.52
N ILE A 124 3.85 -10.32 -19.25
CA ILE A 124 5.13 -10.23 -18.53
C ILE A 124 5.36 -11.54 -17.79
N THR A 125 6.57 -12.12 -17.90
CA THR A 125 6.92 -13.35 -17.19
C THR A 125 6.85 -13.15 -15.69
N VAL A 126 5.98 -13.92 -15.02
CA VAL A 126 5.77 -13.82 -13.57
C VAL A 126 6.87 -14.59 -12.83
N PRO A 127 7.72 -13.93 -12.02
CA PRO A 127 8.76 -14.61 -11.26
C PRO A 127 8.17 -15.22 -9.99
N TRP A 128 7.41 -16.32 -10.12
CA TRP A 128 6.68 -16.96 -9.02
C TRP A 128 7.57 -17.30 -7.82
N ASN A 129 8.77 -17.82 -8.05
CA ASN A 129 9.71 -18.15 -6.97
C ASN A 129 10.08 -16.91 -6.15
N THR A 130 10.39 -15.80 -6.82
CA THR A 130 10.74 -14.54 -6.17
C THR A 130 9.52 -13.92 -5.48
N LEU A 131 8.37 -13.89 -6.15
CA LEU A 131 7.13 -13.35 -5.58
C LEU A 131 6.70 -14.11 -4.32
N MET A 132 6.71 -15.45 -4.35
CA MET A 132 6.35 -16.26 -3.19
C MET A 132 7.37 -16.09 -2.05
N LEU A 133 8.67 -16.02 -2.37
CA LEU A 133 9.69 -15.76 -1.36
C LEU A 133 9.52 -14.37 -0.72
N SER A 134 9.29 -13.32 -1.52
CA SER A 134 9.05 -11.96 -1.03
C SER A 134 7.79 -11.90 -0.16
N VAL A 135 6.68 -12.53 -0.58
CA VAL A 135 5.46 -12.60 0.25
C VAL A 135 5.71 -13.34 1.55
N LEU A 136 6.40 -14.48 1.52
CA LEU A 136 6.71 -15.24 2.72
C LEU A 136 7.58 -14.41 3.69
N LEU A 137 8.66 -13.81 3.18
CA LEU A 137 9.67 -13.14 3.99
C LEU A 137 9.26 -11.74 4.45
N TYR A 138 8.55 -10.97 3.62
CA TYR A 138 8.19 -9.59 3.92
C TYR A 138 6.75 -9.40 4.41
N ILE A 139 5.88 -10.39 4.22
CA ILE A 139 4.49 -10.33 4.70
C ILE A 139 4.24 -11.40 5.77
N VAL A 140 4.34 -12.69 5.41
CA VAL A 140 3.90 -13.79 6.29
C VAL A 140 4.72 -13.86 7.58
N VAL A 141 6.05 -13.90 7.48
CA VAL A 141 6.93 -14.03 8.65
C VAL A 141 6.79 -12.81 9.60
N PRO A 142 6.85 -11.55 9.12
CA PRO A 142 6.62 -10.40 9.98
C PRO A 142 5.24 -10.40 10.65
N VAL A 143 4.18 -10.81 9.95
CA VAL A 143 2.84 -10.95 10.54
C VAL A 143 2.83 -11.98 11.66
N LEU A 144 3.42 -13.17 11.46
CA LEU A 144 3.48 -14.21 12.49
C LEU A 144 4.21 -13.72 13.75
N ILE A 145 5.37 -13.09 13.58
CA ILE A 145 6.15 -12.55 14.71
C ILE A 145 5.36 -11.43 15.41
N ALA A 146 4.77 -10.51 14.64
CA ALA A 146 3.99 -9.41 15.23
C ALA A 146 2.77 -9.90 16.00
N GLN A 147 2.06 -10.91 15.50
CA GLN A 147 0.87 -11.46 16.17
C GLN A 147 1.22 -12.26 17.43
N THR A 148 2.32 -13.01 17.42
CA THR A 148 2.80 -13.71 18.63
C THR A 148 3.20 -12.72 19.74
N VAL A 149 3.92 -11.64 19.39
CA VAL A 149 4.30 -10.59 20.34
C VAL A 149 3.06 -9.84 20.85
N ARG A 150 2.13 -9.47 19.96
CA ARG A 150 0.86 -8.83 20.32
C ARG A 150 0.06 -9.68 21.31
N HIS A 151 -0.12 -10.97 21.01
CA HIS A 151 -0.86 -11.90 21.87
C HIS A 151 -0.23 -12.01 23.25
N THR A 152 1.10 -12.09 23.31
CA THR A 152 1.84 -12.18 24.57
C THR A 152 1.65 -10.92 25.42
N GLN A 153 1.68 -9.73 24.83
CA GLN A 153 1.45 -8.48 25.57
C GLN A 153 0.02 -8.25 26.00
N LEU A 154 -0.95 -8.67 25.19
CA LEU A 154 -2.35 -8.62 25.60
C LEU A 154 -2.62 -9.57 26.77
N ARG A 155 -1.97 -10.73 26.84
CA ARG A 155 -2.10 -11.67 27.97
C ARG A 155 -1.39 -11.21 29.24
N SER A 156 -0.23 -10.55 29.11
CA SER A 156 0.56 -10.13 30.27
C SER A 156 0.05 -8.84 30.93
N GLY A 157 -0.42 -7.88 30.13
CA GLY A 157 -0.82 -6.56 30.65
C GLY A 157 -1.92 -5.85 29.88
N GLY A 158 -2.67 -6.58 29.04
CA GLY A 158 -3.82 -6.06 28.30
C GLY A 158 -3.47 -4.95 27.30
N GLN A 159 -4.48 -4.18 26.92
CA GLN A 159 -4.35 -3.07 25.97
C GLN A 159 -3.29 -2.03 26.39
N PRO A 160 -3.17 -1.62 27.67
CA PRO A 160 -2.17 -0.61 28.07
C PRO A 160 -0.71 -1.08 27.90
N ALA A 161 -0.45 -2.38 27.98
CA ALA A 161 0.89 -2.93 27.72
C ALA A 161 1.24 -2.87 26.23
N LEU A 162 0.29 -3.21 25.35
CA LEU A 162 0.45 -3.09 23.90
C LEU A 162 0.65 -1.64 23.48
N ASP A 163 -0.15 -0.71 24.02
CA ASP A 163 -0.05 0.72 23.68
C ASP A 163 1.30 1.31 24.09
N ARG A 164 1.84 0.91 25.25
CA ARG A 164 3.20 1.32 25.67
C ARG A 164 4.27 0.78 24.72
N LEU A 165 4.17 -0.48 24.31
CA LEU A 165 5.10 -1.07 23.34
C LEU A 165 5.02 -0.35 21.98
N LEU A 166 3.81 -0.09 21.48
CA LEU A 166 3.60 0.63 20.22
C LEU A 166 4.14 2.07 20.29
N LYS A 167 3.96 2.77 21.41
CA LYS A 167 4.54 4.11 21.62
C LYS A 167 6.07 4.08 21.61
N ALA A 168 6.69 3.06 22.20
CA ALA A 168 8.14 2.90 22.19
C ALA A 168 8.69 2.56 20.79
N LEU A 169 7.96 1.75 20.02
CA LEU A 169 8.36 1.33 18.67
C LEU A 169 8.10 2.38 17.59
N GLY A 170 7.18 3.32 17.81
CA GLY A 170 6.83 4.38 16.85
C GLY A 170 8.05 5.17 16.36
N PRO A 171 8.86 5.80 17.24
CA PRO A 171 10.07 6.51 16.84
C PRO A 171 11.07 5.63 16.10
N VAL A 172 11.23 4.37 16.52
CA VAL A 172 12.15 3.41 15.87
C VAL A 172 11.70 3.09 14.45
N SER A 173 10.40 2.87 14.22
CA SER A 173 9.83 2.67 12.89
C SER A 173 10.04 3.90 12.01
N LEU A 174 9.85 5.10 12.54
CA LEU A 174 10.09 6.35 11.82
C LEU A 174 11.56 6.51 11.42
N VAL A 175 12.49 6.26 12.35
CA VAL A 175 13.93 6.30 12.05
C VAL A 175 14.29 5.24 11.00
N ALA A 176 13.74 4.03 11.10
CA ALA A 176 13.98 2.97 10.11
C ALA A 176 13.41 3.33 8.73
N LEU A 177 12.24 3.97 8.66
CA LEU A 177 11.64 4.49 7.43
C LEU A 177 12.54 5.56 6.80
N LEU A 178 12.91 6.59 7.58
CA LEU A 178 13.77 7.68 7.10
C LEU A 178 15.14 7.17 6.67
N ALA A 179 15.75 6.25 7.42
CA ALA A 179 17.01 5.62 7.05
C ALA A 179 16.86 4.81 5.75
N THR A 180 15.77 4.07 5.57
CA THR A 180 15.49 3.34 4.33
C THR A 180 15.36 4.31 3.15
N LEU A 181 14.68 5.45 3.35
CA LEU A 181 14.55 6.49 2.32
C LEU A 181 15.91 7.08 1.94
N VAL A 182 16.73 7.47 2.91
CA VAL A 182 18.08 7.99 2.67
C VAL A 182 18.94 6.97 1.92
N LEU A 183 18.91 5.70 2.32
CA LEU A 183 19.65 4.63 1.64
C LEU A 183 19.13 4.39 0.21
N LEU A 184 17.82 4.37 0.02
CA LEU A 184 17.21 4.16 -1.28
C LEU A 184 17.57 5.28 -2.26
N PHE A 185 17.44 6.54 -1.84
CA PHE A 185 17.86 7.68 -2.67
C PHE A 185 19.38 7.74 -2.86
N GLY A 186 20.17 7.32 -1.86
CA GLY A 186 21.61 7.22 -1.97
C GLY A 186 22.04 6.18 -3.01
N PHE A 187 21.46 4.98 -2.99
CA PHE A 187 21.75 3.91 -3.94
C PHE A 187 21.19 4.18 -5.34
N GLN A 188 20.04 4.85 -5.44
CA GLN A 188 19.41 5.20 -6.72
C GLN A 188 19.87 6.56 -7.28
N GLY A 189 20.80 7.25 -6.61
CA GLY A 189 21.22 8.60 -6.98
C GLY A 189 21.75 8.71 -8.40
N GLU A 190 22.59 7.78 -8.85
CA GLU A 190 23.11 7.75 -10.22
C GLU A 190 21.99 7.54 -11.25
N ALA A 191 21.04 6.65 -10.98
CA ALA A 191 19.89 6.42 -11.85
C ALA A 191 18.99 7.67 -11.94
N ILE A 192 18.79 8.38 -10.82
CA ILE A 192 18.00 9.61 -10.77
C ILE A 192 18.65 10.71 -11.62
N LEU A 193 19.97 10.87 -11.54
CA LEU A 193 20.70 11.87 -12.32
C LEU A 193 20.86 11.48 -13.79
N GLY A 194 21.03 10.19 -14.07
CA GLY A 194 21.24 9.68 -15.43
C GLY A 194 19.97 9.56 -16.27
N GLN A 195 18.80 9.39 -15.64
CA GLN A 195 17.54 9.10 -16.34
C GLN A 195 16.34 9.99 -15.91
N PRO A 196 16.50 11.33 -15.82
CA PRO A 196 15.44 12.21 -15.32
C PRO A 196 14.19 12.20 -16.20
N LEU A 197 14.36 12.07 -17.52
CA LEU A 197 13.23 12.00 -18.46
C LEU A 197 12.39 10.75 -18.23
N ILE A 198 13.01 9.60 -17.99
CA ILE A 198 12.30 8.33 -17.73
C ILE A 198 11.47 8.45 -16.46
N ILE A 199 12.05 9.02 -15.39
CA ILE A 199 11.33 9.24 -14.13
C ILE A 199 10.11 10.14 -14.35
N LEU A 200 10.26 11.22 -15.12
CA LEU A 200 9.15 12.12 -15.44
C LEU A 200 8.05 11.39 -16.22
N LEU A 201 8.42 10.57 -17.21
CA LEU A 201 7.46 9.77 -17.99
C LEU A 201 6.71 8.76 -17.13
N LEU A 202 7.40 8.10 -16.19
CA LEU A 202 6.77 7.18 -15.23
C LEU A 202 5.88 7.90 -14.21
N ALA A 203 6.21 9.14 -13.85
CA ALA A 203 5.42 9.94 -12.92
C ALA A 203 4.04 10.32 -13.51
N VAL A 204 3.91 10.47 -14.83
CA VAL A 204 2.64 10.83 -15.49
C VAL A 204 1.50 9.84 -15.18
N PRO A 205 1.60 8.53 -15.49
CA PRO A 205 0.52 7.58 -15.18
C PRO A 205 0.29 7.45 -13.66
N ILE A 206 1.34 7.55 -12.84
CA ILE A 206 1.22 7.52 -11.36
C ILE A 206 0.37 8.70 -10.87
N LEU A 207 0.65 9.92 -11.33
CA LEU A 207 -0.10 11.12 -10.95
C LEU A 207 -1.56 11.03 -11.39
N ILE A 208 -1.80 10.65 -12.64
CA ILE A 208 -3.17 10.45 -13.16
C ILE A 208 -3.91 9.46 -12.28
N GLN A 209 -3.29 8.32 -11.96
CA GLN A 209 -3.91 7.32 -11.12
C GLN A 209 -4.21 7.83 -9.71
N VAL A 210 -3.28 8.52 -9.06
CA VAL A 210 -3.45 8.99 -7.68
C VAL A 210 -4.65 9.93 -7.59
N TYR A 211 -4.75 10.91 -8.49
CA TYR A 211 -5.90 11.83 -8.52
C TYR A 211 -7.19 11.13 -8.93
N PHE A 212 -7.13 10.19 -9.88
CA PHE A 212 -8.29 9.41 -10.28
C PHE A 212 -8.84 8.57 -9.13
N ASN A 213 -8.00 7.82 -8.41
CA ASN A 213 -8.41 6.99 -7.29
C ASN A 213 -8.93 7.83 -6.13
N ALA A 214 -8.25 8.93 -5.78
CA ALA A 214 -8.71 9.84 -4.73
C ALA A 214 -10.07 10.46 -5.08
N GLY A 215 -10.21 10.96 -6.31
CA GLY A 215 -11.43 11.57 -6.81
C GLY A 215 -12.59 10.57 -6.88
N LEU A 216 -12.35 9.36 -7.40
CA LEU A 216 -13.35 8.31 -7.51
C LEU A 216 -13.78 7.79 -6.13
N ALA A 217 -12.84 7.54 -5.22
CA ALA A 217 -13.13 7.12 -3.86
C ALA A 217 -13.96 8.17 -3.10
N TYR A 218 -13.60 9.45 -3.23
CA TYR A 218 -14.37 10.54 -2.64
C TYR A 218 -15.76 10.65 -3.27
N TRP A 219 -15.86 10.60 -4.60
CA TRP A 219 -17.13 10.68 -5.33
C TRP A 219 -18.08 9.53 -4.97
N LEU A 220 -17.58 8.29 -4.93
CA LEU A 220 -18.35 7.12 -4.48
C LEU A 220 -18.80 7.27 -3.02
N SER A 221 -17.90 7.71 -2.13
CA SER A 221 -18.23 7.95 -0.72
C SER A 221 -19.36 8.98 -0.59
N ARG A 222 -19.31 10.07 -1.36
CA ARG A 222 -20.40 11.06 -1.42
C ARG A 222 -21.69 10.47 -1.97
N ARG A 223 -21.62 9.64 -3.03
CA ARG A 223 -22.80 8.99 -3.64
C ARG A 223 -23.51 8.03 -2.68
N PHE A 224 -22.76 7.33 -1.83
CA PHE A 224 -23.28 6.40 -0.82
C PHE A 224 -23.65 7.09 0.52
N GLY A 225 -23.54 8.42 0.61
CA GLY A 225 -23.88 9.18 1.80
C GLY A 225 -22.97 8.91 2.99
N VAL A 226 -21.68 8.64 2.72
CA VAL A 226 -20.66 8.45 3.76
C VAL A 226 -20.29 9.82 4.36
N ALA A 227 -20.23 9.90 5.69
CA ALA A 227 -19.85 11.13 6.39
C ALA A 227 -18.41 11.57 6.03
N TRP A 228 -18.13 12.86 6.10
CA TRP A 228 -16.82 13.43 5.74
C TRP A 228 -15.65 12.77 6.50
N CYS A 229 -15.80 12.57 7.82
CA CYS A 229 -14.81 11.94 8.68
C CYS A 229 -14.44 10.50 8.24
N VAL A 230 -15.25 9.86 7.39
CA VAL A 230 -14.95 8.56 6.80
C VAL A 230 -14.59 8.69 5.31
N ALA A 231 -15.26 9.57 4.58
CA ALA A 231 -15.05 9.78 3.15
C ALA A 231 -13.66 10.36 2.81
N ALA A 232 -13.14 11.29 3.62
CA ALA A 232 -11.82 11.85 3.40
C ALA A 232 -10.70 10.82 3.63
N PRO A 233 -10.67 10.06 4.75
CA PRO A 233 -9.73 8.95 4.89
C PRO A 233 -9.92 7.87 3.83
N ALA A 234 -11.15 7.54 3.44
CA ALA A 234 -11.43 6.57 2.39
C ALA A 234 -10.75 6.93 1.06
N ALA A 235 -10.76 8.21 0.69
CA ALA A 235 -10.11 8.73 -0.51
C ALA A 235 -8.58 8.67 -0.41
N LEU A 236 -8.02 9.06 0.74
CA LEU A 236 -6.56 9.05 0.96
C LEU A 236 -6.02 7.62 1.01
N ILE A 237 -6.73 6.69 1.65
CA ILE A 237 -6.37 5.27 1.69
C ILE A 237 -6.47 4.66 0.29
N GLY A 238 -7.52 5.01 -0.48
CA GLY A 238 -7.73 4.54 -1.85
C GLY A 238 -6.62 4.94 -2.82
N ALA A 239 -6.02 6.13 -2.62
CA ALA A 239 -4.99 6.68 -3.50
C ALA A 239 -3.56 6.31 -3.10
N SER A 240 -3.33 6.00 -1.81
CA SER A 240 -1.98 5.81 -1.27
C SER A 240 -1.42 4.41 -1.57
N ASN A 241 -0.11 4.32 -1.82
CA ASN A 241 0.60 3.07 -2.13
C ASN A 241 1.63 2.71 -1.04
N PHE A 242 1.92 1.43 -0.89
CA PHE A 242 2.98 0.95 0.01
C PHE A 242 4.27 0.69 -0.79
N PHE A 243 5.00 1.76 -1.08
CA PHE A 243 6.14 1.73 -1.99
C PHE A 243 7.30 0.88 -1.46
N GLU A 244 7.46 0.80 -0.14
CA GLU A 244 8.53 0.04 0.48
C GLU A 244 8.37 -1.46 0.24
N LEU A 245 7.13 -1.96 0.24
CA LEU A 245 6.84 -3.33 -0.14
C LEU A 245 7.02 -3.56 -1.64
N ALA A 246 6.71 -2.56 -2.47
CA ALA A 246 6.88 -2.67 -3.92
C ALA A 246 8.37 -2.69 -4.34
N VAL A 247 9.24 -2.08 -3.53
CA VAL A 247 10.71 -2.08 -3.75
C VAL A 247 11.38 -3.33 -3.18
N ALA A 248 10.82 -3.92 -2.12
CA ALA A 248 11.39 -5.06 -1.38
C ALA A 248 11.18 -6.41 -2.08
#